data_AF-A0A1V1P1B4-F1
#
_entry.id   AF-A0A1V1P1B4-F1
#
_cell.length_a   1.000
_cell.length_b   1.000
_cell.length_c   1.000
_cell.angle_alpha   90.00
_cell.angle_beta   90.00
_cell.angle_gamma   90.00
#
_symmetry.space_group_name_H-M   'P 1'
#
loop_
_entity.id
_entity.type
_entity.pdbx_description
1 polymer ?
#
loop_
_entity_poly.entity_id
_entity_poly.type
_entity_poly.pdbx_seq_one_letter_code
_entity_poly.pdbx_strand_id
1 'polypeptide(L)'
;NDIAPVIEHQPVTSASSDLPLQICANVTDEESIKGVYLHYRPKTNEMPYEIIEMKKQNRSFSEYSAMIPQKHITSFGIQYFIQTIDISGNKAQSSPYDIIIDDNHAPELPAKPEVSLMAEGYKIEWEQAEDIDTKGYKIYIGNSLDDLKLFEDIKDHTSIIINGINQNSYVSVSAYDESGNEGNKITLTELKVIKTQKIPLNSGWNLISLNVEIDNQSPDEVLNSIFSQLVKVKSITKSYDPFMPSFLNNLKAMEQGKGYWINIENDMDLYISGKPLCDNSSHNLKKGWNLIGYNCQSTQAVEEVFSEILSVLVKVKNIQYSYDPDIPPFFNTLKDLIPGEGYWVNVSEDITLHYLCTN
;
A
#
# COMPACT_ATOMS: atom_id res chain seq x y z
N ASN A 1 -24.01 -52.91 41.01
CA ASN A 1 -24.49 -51.85 40.11
C ASN A 1 -23.52 -50.73 40.27
N ASP A 2 -22.65 -50.60 39.29
CA ASP A 2 -21.78 -49.43 39.21
C ASP A 2 -22.64 -48.18 38.94
N ILE A 3 -22.24 -47.06 39.52
CA ILE A 3 -22.95 -45.77 39.42
C ILE A 3 -22.08 -44.78 38.66
N ALA A 4 -22.67 -43.75 38.06
CA ALA A 4 -21.89 -42.76 37.33
C ALA A 4 -20.94 -41.98 38.26
N PRO A 5 -19.76 -41.54 37.76
CA PRO A 5 -18.83 -40.77 38.57
C PRO A 5 -19.41 -39.46 39.07
N VAL A 6 -18.89 -38.98 40.20
CA VAL A 6 -19.27 -37.70 40.80
C VAL A 6 -18.25 -36.63 40.39
N ILE A 7 -18.76 -35.48 39.94
CA ILE A 7 -17.96 -34.30 39.60
C ILE A 7 -18.16 -33.23 40.68
N GLU A 8 -17.09 -32.85 41.35
CA GLU A 8 -17.01 -31.67 42.22
C GLU A 8 -16.14 -30.60 41.57
N HIS A 9 -16.71 -29.43 41.32
CA HIS A 9 -16.03 -28.35 40.62
C HIS A 9 -16.43 -26.99 41.19
N GLN A 10 -15.45 -26.14 41.45
CA GLN A 10 -15.68 -24.73 41.75
C GLN A 10 -15.61 -23.94 40.44
N PRO A 11 -16.72 -23.34 39.97
CA PRO A 11 -16.76 -22.67 38.67
C PRO A 11 -15.78 -21.50 38.59
N VAL A 12 -15.05 -21.41 37.49
CA VAL A 12 -14.32 -20.21 37.12
C VAL A 12 -15.34 -19.26 36.49
N THR A 13 -15.52 -18.07 37.07
CA THR A 13 -16.54 -17.10 36.63
C THR A 13 -15.95 -15.90 35.90
N SER A 14 -14.66 -15.64 36.10
CA SER A 14 -13.91 -14.59 35.40
C SER A 14 -12.45 -14.98 35.18
N ALA A 15 -11.85 -14.50 34.08
CA ALA A 15 -10.41 -14.62 33.80
C ALA A 15 -9.92 -13.46 32.92
N SER A 16 -8.60 -13.30 32.80
CA SER A 16 -7.95 -12.39 31.84
C SER A 16 -7.44 -13.17 30.62
N SER A 17 -7.37 -12.54 29.44
CA SER A 17 -6.79 -13.12 28.23
C SER A 17 -5.25 -13.17 28.20
N ASP A 18 -4.57 -12.71 29.26
CA ASP A 18 -3.09 -12.66 29.35
C ASP A 18 -2.40 -14.05 29.35
N LEU A 19 -3.09 -15.10 29.80
CA LEU A 19 -2.52 -16.44 29.97
C LEU A 19 -3.54 -17.53 29.61
N PRO A 20 -3.08 -18.72 29.18
CA PRO A 20 -3.95 -19.88 29.05
C PRO A 20 -4.71 -20.17 30.36
N LEU A 21 -5.98 -20.58 30.25
CA LEU A 21 -6.87 -20.73 31.41
C LEU A 21 -6.93 -22.16 31.90
N GLN A 22 -6.55 -22.39 33.16
CA GLN A 22 -6.64 -23.70 33.79
C GLN A 22 -8.04 -23.95 34.36
N ILE A 23 -8.66 -25.08 34.00
CA ILE A 23 -9.88 -25.59 34.62
C ILE A 23 -9.53 -26.84 35.43
N CYS A 24 -9.93 -26.87 36.71
CA CYS A 24 -9.68 -28.00 37.61
C CYS A 24 -11.00 -28.62 38.09
N ALA A 25 -11.04 -29.94 38.23
CA ALA A 25 -12.20 -30.65 38.80
C ALA A 25 -11.75 -31.81 39.67
N ASN A 26 -12.50 -32.09 40.74
CA ASN A 26 -12.37 -33.32 41.51
C ASN A 26 -13.38 -34.33 40.98
N VAL A 27 -12.90 -35.49 40.56
CA VAL A 27 -13.72 -36.58 40.04
C VAL A 27 -13.48 -37.83 40.88
N THR A 28 -14.56 -38.37 41.43
CA THR A 28 -14.54 -39.58 42.27
C THR A 28 -15.52 -40.61 41.72
N ASP A 29 -15.18 -41.88 41.91
CA ASP A 29 -15.99 -43.01 41.45
C ASP A 29 -15.67 -44.24 42.32
N GLU A 30 -16.61 -45.18 42.40
CA GLU A 30 -16.39 -46.46 43.10
C GLU A 30 -15.51 -47.41 42.27
N GLU A 31 -15.49 -47.24 40.95
CA GLU A 31 -14.58 -47.87 40.00
C GLU A 31 -13.48 -46.89 39.53
N SER A 32 -12.71 -47.31 38.52
CA SER A 32 -11.66 -46.47 37.93
C SER A 32 -12.25 -45.52 36.88
N ILE A 33 -11.79 -44.27 36.89
CA ILE A 33 -12.10 -43.28 35.86
C ILE A 33 -11.39 -43.65 34.56
N LYS A 34 -12.15 -43.78 33.47
CA LYS A 34 -11.62 -43.99 32.12
C LYS A 34 -11.18 -42.69 31.46
N GLY A 35 -11.90 -41.60 31.69
CA GLY A 35 -11.53 -40.29 31.13
C GLY A 35 -12.35 -39.14 31.71
N VAL A 36 -11.72 -37.97 31.76
CA VAL A 36 -12.36 -36.70 32.14
C VAL A 36 -12.08 -35.72 30.99
N TYR A 37 -13.12 -35.06 30.50
CA TYR A 37 -13.08 -34.22 29.32
C TYR A 37 -13.66 -32.84 29.64
N LEU A 38 -12.90 -31.81 29.29
CA LEU A 38 -13.35 -30.43 29.28
C LEU A 38 -13.91 -30.13 27.88
N HIS A 39 -15.19 -29.79 27.83
CA HIS A 39 -15.83 -29.26 26.65
C HIS A 39 -15.87 -27.74 26.79
N TYR A 40 -15.26 -26.98 25.87
CA TYR A 40 -15.27 -25.52 25.92
C TYR A 40 -15.46 -24.88 24.53
N ARG A 41 -15.93 -23.63 24.51
CA ARG A 41 -16.01 -22.80 23.29
C ARG A 41 -16.01 -21.30 23.65
N PRO A 42 -15.52 -20.43 22.76
CA PRO A 42 -15.86 -19.01 22.80
C PRO A 42 -17.38 -18.84 22.66
N LYS A 43 -17.97 -17.82 23.29
CA LYS A 43 -19.43 -17.57 23.22
C LYS A 43 -19.88 -16.87 21.93
N THR A 44 -19.21 -17.15 20.82
CA THR A 44 -19.61 -16.65 19.50
C THR A 44 -20.50 -17.67 18.80
N ASN A 45 -21.73 -17.26 18.49
CA ASN A 45 -22.65 -17.88 17.51
C ASN A 45 -22.62 -19.42 17.41
N GLU A 46 -22.83 -20.11 18.53
CA GLU A 46 -23.03 -21.57 18.56
C GLU A 46 -21.86 -22.41 18.01
N MET A 47 -20.62 -21.91 18.04
CA MET A 47 -19.46 -22.73 17.68
C MET A 47 -19.48 -24.09 18.42
N PRO A 48 -19.05 -25.19 17.75
CA PRO A 48 -19.00 -26.49 18.38
C PRO A 48 -18.04 -26.47 19.56
N TYR A 49 -18.33 -27.28 20.59
CA TYR A 49 -17.41 -27.45 21.69
C TYR A 49 -16.14 -28.15 21.20
N GLU A 50 -15.00 -27.54 21.49
CA GLU A 50 -13.73 -28.24 21.50
C GLU A 50 -13.62 -29.12 22.74
N ILE A 51 -12.91 -30.24 22.61
CA ILE A 51 -12.79 -31.25 23.65
C ILE A 51 -11.32 -31.39 24.02
N ILE A 52 -10.99 -31.16 25.29
CA ILE A 52 -9.66 -31.39 25.85
C ILE A 52 -9.78 -32.48 26.91
N GLU A 53 -8.98 -33.54 26.80
CA GLU A 53 -8.86 -34.52 27.87
C GLU A 53 -8.14 -33.89 29.07
N MET A 54 -8.80 -33.85 30.22
CA MET A 54 -8.24 -33.36 31.47
C MET A 54 -7.24 -34.38 32.02
N LYS A 55 -6.07 -33.90 32.42
CA LYS A 55 -4.98 -34.73 32.95
C LYS A 55 -5.06 -34.80 34.47
N LYS A 56 -4.92 -36.02 34.98
CA LYS A 56 -4.86 -36.30 36.41
C LYS A 56 -3.64 -35.63 37.04
N GLN A 57 -3.82 -34.95 38.17
CA GLN A 57 -2.76 -34.22 38.85
C GLN A 57 -1.93 -35.16 39.73
N ASN A 58 -0.60 -35.02 39.69
CA ASN A 58 0.31 -35.91 40.42
C ASN A 58 0.18 -35.87 41.94
N ARG A 59 -0.46 -34.84 42.50
CA ARG A 59 -0.57 -34.59 43.95
C ARG A 59 -1.91 -35.03 44.55
N SER A 60 -2.89 -35.40 43.73
CA SER A 60 -4.23 -35.81 44.18
C SER A 60 -4.80 -36.89 43.27
N PHE A 61 -5.33 -37.96 43.86
CA PHE A 61 -5.90 -39.09 43.10
C PHE A 61 -7.26 -38.77 42.47
N SER A 62 -7.89 -37.66 42.83
CA SER A 62 -9.20 -37.24 42.31
C SER A 62 -9.14 -35.95 41.49
N GLU A 63 -8.02 -35.22 41.49
CA GLU A 63 -7.93 -33.93 40.81
C GLU A 63 -7.51 -34.09 39.35
N TYR A 64 -8.24 -33.45 38.44
CA TYR A 64 -7.97 -33.39 37.01
C TYR A 64 -7.90 -31.93 36.57
N SER A 65 -7.03 -31.60 35.60
CA SER A 65 -7.01 -30.27 35.00
C SER A 65 -6.77 -30.27 33.49
N ALA A 66 -7.27 -29.23 32.82
CA ALA A 66 -6.98 -28.93 31.42
C ALA A 66 -6.70 -27.43 31.26
N MET A 67 -5.94 -27.09 30.22
CA MET A 67 -5.64 -25.71 29.84
C MET A 67 -6.44 -25.34 28.60
N ILE A 68 -7.25 -24.30 28.67
CA ILE A 68 -7.83 -23.65 27.50
C ILE A 68 -6.74 -22.78 26.86
N PRO A 69 -6.42 -22.96 25.56
CA PRO A 69 -5.42 -22.16 24.87
C PRO A 69 -5.76 -20.67 24.88
N GLN A 70 -4.74 -19.82 25.05
CA GLN A 70 -4.89 -18.36 25.15
C GLN A 70 -5.67 -17.75 23.97
N LYS A 71 -5.39 -18.18 22.74
CA LYS A 71 -6.06 -17.72 21.51
C LYS A 71 -7.58 -17.90 21.47
N HIS A 72 -8.17 -18.68 22.38
CA HIS A 72 -9.62 -18.88 22.49
C HIS A 72 -10.22 -18.12 23.69
N ILE A 73 -9.39 -17.38 24.44
CA ILE A 73 -9.78 -16.55 25.58
C ILE A 73 -9.99 -15.13 25.07
N THR A 74 -11.13 -14.91 24.44
CA THR A 74 -11.49 -13.63 23.81
C THR A 74 -12.54 -12.87 24.61
N SER A 75 -12.72 -11.60 24.28
CA SER A 75 -13.75 -10.70 24.83
C SER A 75 -15.18 -11.27 24.85
N PHE A 76 -15.50 -12.17 23.93
CA PHE A 76 -16.80 -12.86 23.89
C PHE A 76 -17.08 -13.73 25.12
N GLY A 77 -16.07 -14.12 25.89
CA GLY A 77 -16.21 -15.03 27.01
C GLY A 77 -16.18 -16.50 26.59
N ILE A 78 -16.10 -17.38 27.59
CA ILE A 78 -16.03 -18.84 27.38
C ILE A 78 -17.27 -19.49 27.97
N GLN A 79 -17.79 -20.51 27.30
CA GLN A 79 -18.73 -21.45 27.88
C GLN A 79 -18.08 -22.84 27.94
N TYR A 80 -18.17 -23.51 29.07
CA TYR A 80 -17.59 -24.85 29.25
C TYR A 80 -18.45 -25.76 30.13
N PHE A 81 -18.24 -27.07 30.01
CA PHE A 81 -18.74 -28.07 30.96
C PHE A 81 -17.74 -29.23 31.04
N ILE A 82 -17.85 -30.02 32.10
CA ILE A 82 -16.99 -31.18 32.35
C ILE A 82 -17.81 -32.44 32.14
N GLN A 83 -17.28 -33.39 31.38
CA GLN A 83 -17.86 -34.71 31.19
C GLN A 83 -16.87 -35.78 31.63
N THR A 84 -17.34 -36.80 32.33
CA THR A 84 -16.52 -37.94 32.79
C THR A 84 -17.13 -39.26 32.33
N ILE A 85 -16.29 -40.28 32.19
CA ILE A 85 -16.66 -41.66 31.90
C ILE A 85 -15.81 -42.61 32.75
N ASP A 86 -16.44 -43.61 33.37
CA ASP A 86 -15.74 -44.70 34.06
C ASP A 86 -15.36 -45.84 33.09
N ILE A 87 -14.66 -46.86 33.63
CA ILE A 87 -14.27 -48.05 32.85
C ILE A 87 -15.45 -48.91 32.40
N SER A 88 -16.57 -48.85 33.13
CA SER A 88 -17.83 -49.57 32.84
C SER A 88 -18.71 -48.83 31.82
N GLY A 89 -18.35 -47.60 31.46
CA GLY A 89 -19.01 -46.76 30.47
C GLY A 89 -20.11 -45.84 31.02
N ASN A 90 -20.33 -45.75 32.34
CA ASN A 90 -21.28 -44.76 32.86
C ASN A 90 -20.67 -43.36 32.73
N LYS A 91 -21.54 -42.37 32.52
CA LYS A 91 -21.15 -40.99 32.24
C LYS A 91 -21.84 -40.03 33.19
N ALA A 92 -21.11 -39.01 33.61
CA ALA A 92 -21.66 -37.84 34.27
C ALA A 92 -21.20 -36.57 33.56
N GLN A 93 -21.99 -35.51 33.67
CA GLN A 93 -21.67 -34.18 33.15
C GLN A 93 -22.10 -33.09 34.12
N SER A 94 -21.35 -32.00 34.18
CA SER A 94 -21.77 -30.80 34.89
C SER A 94 -22.81 -30.01 34.09
N SER A 95 -23.50 -29.07 34.75
CA SER A 95 -24.15 -27.96 34.04
C SER A 95 -23.10 -27.12 33.29
N PRO A 96 -23.48 -26.39 32.23
CA PRO A 96 -22.59 -25.43 31.60
C PRO A 96 -22.28 -24.26 32.53
N TYR A 97 -21.04 -23.80 32.45
CA TYR A 97 -20.51 -22.63 33.14
C TYR A 97 -20.08 -21.59 32.13
N ASP A 98 -20.20 -20.33 32.53
CA ASP A 98 -19.88 -19.18 31.72
C ASP A 98 -18.77 -18.37 32.40
N ILE A 99 -17.74 -18.03 31.63
CA ILE A 99 -16.60 -17.23 32.07
C ILE A 99 -16.67 -15.88 31.36
N ILE A 100 -16.67 -14.81 32.16
CA ILE A 100 -16.47 -13.44 31.65
C ILE A 100 -14.97 -13.24 31.48
N ILE A 101 -14.55 -12.79 30.30
CA ILE A 101 -13.13 -12.52 30.03
C ILE A 101 -12.91 -11.01 30.03
N ASP A 102 -11.93 -10.58 30.82
CA ASP A 102 -11.31 -9.26 30.68
C ASP A 102 -10.20 -9.39 29.64
N ASP A 103 -10.49 -8.91 28.44
CA ASP A 103 -9.62 -9.13 27.30
C ASP A 103 -8.62 -7.98 27.15
N ASN A 104 -7.34 -8.33 27.29
CA ASN A 104 -6.19 -7.44 27.22
C ASN A 104 -5.26 -7.78 26.04
N HIS A 105 -5.68 -8.68 25.14
CA HIS A 105 -4.85 -9.14 24.03
C HIS A 105 -5.31 -8.51 22.72
N ALA A 106 -4.48 -7.61 22.19
CA ALA A 106 -4.81 -6.92 20.94
C ALA A 106 -4.52 -7.78 19.71
N PRO A 107 -5.31 -7.67 18.63
CA PRO A 107 -5.08 -8.43 17.41
C PRO A 107 -3.80 -8.04 16.68
N GLU A 108 -3.08 -9.03 16.15
CA GLU A 108 -1.86 -8.77 15.36
C GLU A 108 -2.07 -8.97 13.85
N LEU A 109 -1.53 -8.03 13.07
CA LEU A 109 -1.42 -8.20 11.61
C LEU A 109 -0.32 -9.21 11.28
N PRO A 110 -0.59 -10.21 10.42
CA PRO A 110 0.34 -11.33 10.18
C PRO A 110 1.52 -10.95 9.27
N ALA A 111 1.36 -9.93 8.43
CA ALA A 111 2.33 -9.52 7.45
C ALA A 111 2.31 -8.00 7.21
N LYS A 112 3.36 -7.50 6.53
CA LYS A 112 3.41 -6.09 6.12
C LYS A 112 2.36 -5.82 5.02
N PRO A 113 1.56 -4.74 5.13
CA PRO A 113 0.64 -4.38 4.07
C PRO A 113 1.36 -4.10 2.73
N GLU A 114 0.68 -4.38 1.64
CA GLU A 114 1.13 -4.11 0.28
C GLU A 114 0.64 -2.74 -0.18
N VAL A 115 1.47 -2.03 -0.96
CA VAL A 115 1.15 -0.72 -1.52
C VAL A 115 1.28 -0.78 -3.03
N SER A 116 0.24 -0.39 -3.74
CA SER A 116 0.24 -0.28 -5.20
C SER A 116 -0.26 1.09 -5.65
N LEU A 117 0.33 1.61 -6.72
CA LEU A 117 -0.11 2.86 -7.33
C LEU A 117 -1.26 2.58 -8.29
N MET A 118 -2.34 3.36 -8.17
CA MET A 118 -3.49 3.32 -9.06
C MET A 118 -3.74 4.69 -9.68
N ALA A 119 -4.64 4.75 -10.67
CA ALA A 119 -4.99 6.01 -11.34
C ALA A 119 -5.54 7.07 -10.37
N GLU A 120 -6.20 6.66 -9.29
CA GLU A 120 -6.88 7.55 -8.34
C GLU A 120 -6.06 7.85 -7.09
N GLY A 121 -5.07 7.01 -6.75
CA GLY A 121 -4.27 7.15 -5.53
C GLY A 121 -3.43 5.90 -5.20
N TYR A 122 -3.01 5.77 -3.95
CA TYR A 122 -2.32 4.58 -3.45
C TYR A 122 -3.33 3.59 -2.88
N LYS A 123 -3.38 2.39 -3.43
CA LYS A 123 -4.11 1.28 -2.82
C LYS A 123 -3.22 0.58 -1.80
N ILE A 124 -3.75 0.38 -0.62
CA ILE A 124 -3.10 -0.30 0.50
C ILE A 124 -3.95 -1.52 0.84
N GLU A 125 -3.34 -2.69 0.91
CA GLU A 125 -4.01 -3.97 1.20
C GLU A 125 -3.23 -4.76 2.25
N TRP A 126 -3.92 -5.49 3.12
CA TRP A 126 -3.28 -6.36 4.12
C TRP A 126 -4.06 -7.66 4.30
N GLU A 127 -3.40 -8.62 4.91
CA GLU A 127 -4.00 -9.88 5.32
C GLU A 127 -4.80 -9.68 6.63
N GLN A 128 -5.91 -10.40 6.76
CA GLN A 128 -6.76 -10.35 7.94
C GLN A 128 -5.99 -10.82 9.19
N ALA A 129 -6.18 -10.15 10.33
CA ALA A 129 -5.64 -10.61 11.61
C ALA A 129 -6.25 -11.96 12.02
N GLU A 130 -5.46 -12.79 12.70
CA GLU A 130 -5.88 -14.17 13.05
C GLU A 130 -6.80 -14.23 14.28
N ASP A 131 -6.80 -13.18 15.12
CA ASP A 131 -7.61 -13.12 16.33
C ASP A 131 -9.10 -13.12 16.02
N ILE A 132 -9.82 -14.05 16.66
CA ILE A 132 -11.22 -14.35 16.35
C ILE A 132 -12.19 -13.22 16.72
N ASP A 133 -11.79 -12.32 17.62
CA ASP A 133 -12.53 -11.12 18.00
C ASP A 133 -11.99 -9.83 17.40
N THR A 134 -11.17 -9.94 16.34
CA THR A 134 -10.82 -8.79 15.51
C THR A 134 -12.09 -8.12 15.00
N LYS A 135 -12.27 -6.85 15.37
CA LYS A 135 -13.42 -6.03 14.98
C LYS A 135 -13.18 -5.21 13.73
N GLY A 136 -11.93 -4.76 13.53
CA GLY A 136 -11.59 -4.01 12.34
C GLY A 136 -10.19 -3.42 12.35
N TYR A 137 -9.99 -2.47 11.43
CA TYR A 137 -8.69 -1.86 11.17
C TYR A 137 -8.75 -0.33 11.20
N LYS A 138 -7.66 0.25 11.68
CA LYS A 138 -7.43 1.69 11.65
C LYS A 138 -6.24 2.01 10.75
N ILE A 139 -6.39 3.06 9.98
CA ILE A 139 -5.36 3.63 9.12
C ILE A 139 -4.85 4.90 9.77
N TYR A 140 -3.54 5.04 9.85
CA TYR A 140 -2.89 6.26 10.33
C TYR A 140 -2.03 6.85 9.22
N ILE A 141 -2.02 8.17 9.10
CA ILE A 141 -1.17 8.91 8.17
C ILE A 141 -0.42 10.04 8.89
N GLY A 142 0.80 10.30 8.48
CA GLY A 142 1.63 11.36 9.04
C GLY A 142 2.76 11.76 8.10
N ASN A 143 3.38 12.90 8.35
CA ASN A 143 4.49 13.40 7.54
C ASN A 143 5.86 12.84 7.98
N SER A 144 5.87 12.18 9.14
CA SER A 144 6.97 11.41 9.69
C SER A 144 6.40 10.22 10.46
N LEU A 145 7.25 9.24 10.79
CA LEU A 145 6.88 8.10 11.64
C LEU A 145 6.41 8.54 13.04
N ASP A 146 6.88 9.69 13.52
CA ASP A 146 6.56 10.21 14.85
C ASP A 146 5.24 11.03 14.88
N ASP A 147 4.66 11.38 13.73
CA ASP A 147 3.43 12.19 13.61
C ASP A 147 2.25 11.44 12.97
N LEU A 148 2.22 10.11 13.12
CA LEU A 148 1.12 9.30 12.61
C LEU A 148 -0.18 9.61 13.39
N LYS A 149 -1.20 10.09 12.68
CA LYS A 149 -2.53 10.41 13.23
C LYS A 149 -3.58 9.52 12.58
N LEU A 150 -4.64 9.22 13.33
CA LEU A 150 -5.76 8.43 12.81
C LEU A 150 -6.33 9.13 11.59
N PHE A 151 -6.24 8.45 10.45
CA PHE A 151 -6.82 8.88 9.18
C PHE A 151 -8.26 8.37 9.10
N GLU A 152 -8.45 7.07 9.26
CA GLU A 152 -9.76 6.43 9.10
C GLU A 152 -9.85 5.12 9.89
N ASP A 153 -11.06 4.80 10.37
CA ASP A 153 -11.43 3.49 10.90
C ASP A 153 -12.35 2.82 9.87
N ILE A 154 -11.79 1.83 9.18
CA ILE A 154 -12.38 1.19 7.99
C ILE A 154 -13.10 -0.12 8.33
N LYS A 155 -13.28 -0.42 9.61
CA LYS A 155 -13.99 -1.61 10.09
C LYS A 155 -13.33 -2.88 9.55
N ASP A 156 -14.10 -3.82 9.04
CA ASP A 156 -13.69 -5.16 8.60
C ASP A 156 -13.05 -5.20 7.21
N HIS A 157 -12.94 -4.06 6.51
CA HIS A 157 -12.26 -4.00 5.22
C HIS A 157 -10.75 -4.22 5.37
N THR A 158 -10.16 -4.95 4.43
CA THR A 158 -8.71 -5.23 4.38
C THR A 158 -7.98 -4.43 3.30
N SER A 159 -8.62 -3.37 2.80
CA SER A 159 -8.02 -2.47 1.81
C SER A 159 -8.57 -1.06 1.90
N ILE A 160 -7.76 -0.07 1.52
CA ILE A 160 -8.16 1.33 1.33
C ILE A 160 -7.43 1.95 0.13
N ILE A 161 -8.04 2.92 -0.54
CA ILE A 161 -7.37 3.79 -1.52
C ILE A 161 -7.21 5.19 -0.90
N ILE A 162 -5.96 5.66 -0.81
CA ILE A 162 -5.63 6.99 -0.32
C ILE A 162 -5.29 7.90 -1.50
N ASN A 163 -6.11 8.95 -1.67
CA ASN A 163 -5.99 9.92 -2.75
C ASN A 163 -5.40 11.25 -2.22
N GLY A 164 -4.88 12.09 -3.13
CA GLY A 164 -4.52 13.47 -2.79
C GLY A 164 -3.29 13.61 -1.87
N ILE A 165 -2.30 12.74 -2.01
CA ILE A 165 -1.01 12.87 -1.32
C ILE A 165 -0.27 14.10 -1.86
N ASN A 166 -0.34 15.21 -1.12
CA ASN A 166 0.22 16.51 -1.52
C ASN A 166 1.65 16.74 -1.01
N GLN A 167 2.10 15.90 -0.10
CA GLN A 167 3.48 15.83 0.41
C GLN A 167 3.79 14.38 0.74
N ASN A 168 5.07 14.02 0.80
CA ASN A 168 5.43 12.67 1.18
C ASN A 168 4.87 12.34 2.58
N SER A 169 4.28 11.15 2.72
CA SER A 169 3.60 10.72 3.93
C SER A 169 3.93 9.27 4.27
N TYR A 170 3.85 8.93 5.55
CA TYR A 170 3.95 7.57 6.05
C TYR A 170 2.55 7.10 6.41
N VAL A 171 2.25 5.84 6.14
CA VAL A 171 0.99 5.22 6.50
C VAL A 171 1.26 4.01 7.38
N SER A 172 0.44 3.79 8.39
CA SER A 172 0.43 2.54 9.16
C SER A 172 -0.97 1.97 9.27
N VAL A 173 -1.04 0.65 9.32
CA VAL A 173 -2.27 -0.11 9.57
C VAL A 173 -2.15 -0.77 10.95
N SER A 174 -3.24 -0.81 11.70
CA SER A 174 -3.37 -1.61 12.92
C SER A 174 -4.74 -2.26 13.00
N ALA A 175 -4.78 -3.48 13.53
CA ALA A 175 -6.02 -4.16 13.89
C ALA A 175 -6.47 -3.76 15.30
N TYR A 176 -7.78 -3.84 15.55
CA TYR A 176 -8.36 -3.71 16.89
C TYR A 176 -9.49 -4.71 17.10
N ASP A 177 -9.67 -5.14 18.35
CA ASP A 177 -10.70 -6.12 18.76
C ASP A 177 -12.02 -5.47 19.23
N GLU A 178 -12.96 -6.31 19.65
CA GLU A 178 -14.24 -5.90 20.26
C GLU A 178 -14.10 -5.15 21.60
N SER A 179 -13.02 -5.39 22.33
CA SER A 179 -12.67 -4.69 23.58
C SER A 179 -12.04 -3.31 23.33
N GLY A 180 -11.59 -3.06 22.09
CA GLY A 180 -10.90 -1.85 21.68
C GLY A 180 -9.40 -1.89 21.90
N ASN A 181 -8.80 -3.05 22.21
CA ASN A 181 -7.36 -3.17 22.23
C ASN A 181 -6.83 -3.08 20.80
N GLU A 182 -5.77 -2.33 20.61
CA GLU A 182 -5.18 -2.05 19.31
C GLU A 182 -3.78 -2.64 19.24
N GLY A 183 -3.53 -3.45 18.23
CA GLY A 183 -2.31 -4.24 18.14
C GLY A 183 -1.17 -3.50 17.47
N ASN A 184 -0.31 -4.27 16.82
CA ASN A 184 0.87 -3.75 16.16
C ASN A 184 0.51 -2.74 15.05
N LYS A 185 1.16 -1.57 15.10
CA LYS A 185 1.12 -0.58 14.00
C LYS A 185 2.19 -0.94 12.98
N ILE A 186 1.81 -1.65 11.93
CA ILE A 186 2.75 -1.94 10.85
C ILE A 186 2.86 -0.72 9.94
N THR A 187 4.04 -0.10 9.95
CA THR A 187 4.31 1.06 9.09
C THR A 187 4.73 0.64 7.70
N LEU A 188 4.09 1.25 6.72
CA LEU A 188 4.39 1.13 5.30
C LEU A 188 5.57 2.02 4.92
N THR A 189 6.08 1.76 3.73
CA THR A 189 7.05 2.67 3.08
C THR A 189 6.39 4.03 2.83
N GLU A 190 7.21 5.07 2.66
CA GLU A 190 6.79 6.42 2.29
C GLU A 190 5.88 6.42 1.03
N LEU A 191 4.66 6.94 1.18
CA LEU A 191 3.80 7.35 0.08
C LEU A 191 4.38 8.65 -0.51
N LYS A 192 4.83 8.58 -1.76
CA LYS A 192 5.42 9.73 -2.44
C LYS A 192 4.33 10.59 -3.06
N VAL A 193 4.61 11.89 -3.22
CA VAL A 193 3.77 12.72 -4.09
C VAL A 193 3.87 12.21 -5.52
N ILE A 194 2.72 11.97 -6.14
CA ILE A 194 2.59 11.64 -7.56
C ILE A 194 1.79 12.72 -8.27
N LYS A 195 2.11 12.98 -9.53
CA LYS A 195 1.28 13.76 -10.44
C LYS A 195 1.04 12.96 -11.71
N THR A 196 -0.17 13.12 -12.26
CA THR A 196 -0.51 12.60 -13.59
C THR A 196 -0.30 13.71 -14.61
N GLN A 197 0.73 13.56 -15.44
CA GLN A 197 0.95 14.39 -16.61
C GLN A 197 -0.01 13.96 -17.72
N LYS A 198 -0.82 14.90 -18.19
CA LYS A 198 -1.68 14.73 -19.36
C LYS A 198 -1.04 15.44 -20.55
N ILE A 199 -0.81 14.72 -21.64
CA ILE A 199 -0.24 15.27 -22.88
C ILE A 199 -1.24 15.02 -24.02
N PRO A 200 -1.94 16.05 -24.51
CA PRO A 200 -2.77 15.93 -25.70
C PRO A 200 -1.89 15.67 -26.93
N LEU A 201 -2.21 14.62 -27.69
CA LEU A 201 -1.49 14.24 -28.90
C LEU A 201 -2.43 14.30 -30.11
N ASN A 202 -1.90 14.80 -31.22
CA ASN A 202 -2.59 14.78 -32.52
C ASN A 202 -2.07 13.61 -33.36
N SER A 203 -2.89 13.12 -34.30
CA SER A 203 -2.48 12.17 -35.32
C SER A 203 -1.20 12.65 -36.03
N GLY A 204 -0.25 11.74 -36.21
CA GLY A 204 1.08 12.02 -36.75
C GLY A 204 2.10 12.40 -35.68
N TRP A 205 3.10 13.20 -36.07
CA TRP A 205 4.24 13.51 -35.21
C TRP A 205 3.92 14.61 -34.20
N ASN A 206 4.15 14.29 -32.93
CA ASN A 206 4.12 15.19 -31.78
C ASN A 206 5.53 15.32 -31.21
N LEU A 207 5.84 16.47 -30.64
CA LEU A 207 7.10 16.72 -29.94
C LEU A 207 6.81 16.91 -28.46
N ILE A 208 7.17 15.92 -27.64
CA ILE A 208 6.77 15.85 -26.24
C ILE A 208 7.95 15.76 -25.28
N SER A 209 7.69 15.93 -23.99
CA SER A 209 8.63 15.58 -22.92
C SER A 209 7.93 15.16 -21.63
N LEU A 210 8.68 14.44 -20.78
CA LEU A 210 8.21 14.01 -19.48
C LEU A 210 8.58 15.03 -18.40
N ASN A 211 7.60 15.47 -17.62
CA ASN A 211 7.81 16.31 -16.43
C ASN A 211 7.56 15.53 -15.12
N VAL A 212 7.40 14.22 -15.21
CA VAL A 212 7.32 13.30 -14.06
C VAL A 212 8.41 12.22 -14.19
N GLU A 213 8.93 11.78 -13.06
CA GLU A 213 9.87 10.68 -12.93
C GLU A 213 9.12 9.37 -12.64
N ILE A 214 9.43 8.34 -13.42
CA ILE A 214 8.77 7.02 -13.39
C ILE A 214 9.87 5.97 -13.11
N ASP A 215 9.55 4.96 -12.29
CA ASP A 215 10.52 3.93 -11.90
C ASP A 215 10.95 3.06 -13.10
N ASN A 216 9.99 2.64 -13.94
CA ASN A 216 10.27 1.95 -15.20
C ASN A 216 10.13 2.92 -16.38
N GLN A 217 11.26 3.36 -16.92
CA GLN A 217 11.32 4.35 -17.99
C GLN A 217 11.24 3.74 -19.40
N SER A 218 10.98 2.43 -19.54
CA SER A 218 10.88 1.81 -20.86
C SER A 218 9.74 2.43 -21.69
N PRO A 219 9.88 2.56 -23.02
CA PRO A 219 8.79 3.07 -23.86
C PRO A 219 7.49 2.28 -23.70
N ASP A 220 7.57 0.97 -23.47
CA ASP A 220 6.40 0.10 -23.24
C ASP A 220 5.60 0.54 -22.01
N GLU A 221 6.27 0.88 -20.91
CA GLU A 221 5.62 1.36 -19.68
C GLU A 221 5.11 2.80 -19.86
N VAL A 222 5.98 3.70 -20.29
CA VAL A 222 5.70 5.14 -20.38
C VAL A 222 4.53 5.42 -21.34
N LEU A 223 4.41 4.63 -22.41
CA LEU A 223 3.42 4.83 -23.47
C LEU A 223 2.30 3.78 -23.44
N ASN A 224 2.17 3.01 -22.36
CA ASN A 224 1.18 1.94 -22.25
C ASN A 224 -0.26 2.44 -22.54
N SER A 225 -0.63 3.62 -22.01
CA SER A 225 -1.96 4.20 -22.21
C SER A 225 -2.28 4.52 -23.68
N ILE A 226 -1.26 4.66 -24.53
CA ILE A 226 -1.41 4.93 -25.97
C ILE A 226 -0.90 3.80 -26.86
N PHE A 227 -0.53 2.64 -26.30
CA PHE A 227 0.18 1.58 -27.02
C PHE A 227 -0.54 1.15 -28.30
N SER A 228 -1.87 1.07 -28.26
CA SER A 228 -2.69 0.69 -29.42
C SER A 228 -2.65 1.66 -30.60
N GLN A 229 -2.26 2.93 -30.36
CA GLN A 229 -2.16 3.98 -31.37
C GLN A 229 -0.71 4.34 -31.72
N LEU A 230 0.27 3.78 -31.01
CA LEU A 230 1.67 4.16 -31.11
C LEU A 230 2.31 3.61 -32.39
N VAL A 231 2.79 4.50 -33.25
CA VAL A 231 3.52 4.12 -34.47
C VAL A 231 5.02 4.09 -34.21
N LYS A 232 5.59 5.18 -33.66
CA LYS A 232 7.05 5.31 -33.52
C LYS A 232 7.47 6.37 -32.52
N VAL A 233 8.57 6.13 -31.82
CA VAL A 233 9.26 7.09 -30.96
C VAL A 233 10.67 7.33 -31.46
N LYS A 234 11.13 8.58 -31.41
CA LYS A 234 12.52 8.97 -31.70
C LYS A 234 13.06 9.96 -30.67
N SER A 235 14.30 9.75 -30.26
CA SER A 235 15.15 10.79 -29.68
C SER A 235 16.07 11.36 -30.77
N ILE A 236 17.13 12.10 -30.39
CA ILE A 236 18.13 12.62 -31.33
C ILE A 236 18.82 11.49 -32.10
N THR A 237 19.12 10.36 -31.43
CA THR A 237 19.95 9.28 -31.99
C THR A 237 19.35 7.89 -31.89
N LYS A 238 18.22 7.74 -31.18
CA LYS A 238 17.61 6.45 -30.88
C LYS A 238 16.16 6.41 -31.33
N SER A 239 15.64 5.21 -31.57
CA SER A 239 14.23 4.98 -31.91
C SER A 239 13.65 3.74 -31.24
N TYR A 240 12.34 3.75 -31.09
CA TYR A 240 11.52 2.64 -30.68
C TYR A 240 10.29 2.56 -31.60
N ASP A 241 9.94 1.35 -32.01
CA ASP A 241 8.77 1.02 -32.83
C ASP A 241 8.17 -0.28 -32.26
N PRO A 242 6.96 -0.24 -31.67
CA PRO A 242 6.41 -1.37 -30.91
C PRO A 242 6.13 -2.60 -31.79
N PHE A 243 6.03 -2.42 -33.11
CA PHE A 243 5.72 -3.49 -34.06
C PHE A 243 6.96 -4.04 -34.76
N MET A 244 8.15 -3.51 -34.47
CA MET A 244 9.42 -4.01 -34.99
C MET A 244 10.10 -4.99 -34.03
N PRO A 245 10.91 -5.93 -34.54
CA PRO A 245 11.73 -6.79 -33.69
C PRO A 245 12.57 -6.01 -32.67
N SER A 246 12.56 -6.46 -31.42
CA SER A 246 13.14 -5.73 -30.28
C SER A 246 14.64 -5.41 -30.40
N PHE A 247 15.39 -6.16 -31.22
CA PHE A 247 16.80 -5.91 -31.52
C PHE A 247 17.04 -4.66 -32.38
N LEU A 248 16.01 -4.17 -33.09
CA LEU A 248 16.06 -2.91 -33.85
C LEU A 248 15.74 -1.68 -32.97
N ASN A 249 15.08 -1.90 -31.82
CA ASN A 249 14.73 -0.83 -30.89
C ASN A 249 15.91 -0.52 -29.97
N ASN A 250 16.54 0.65 -30.16
CA ASN A 250 17.69 1.08 -29.37
C ASN A 250 17.35 2.21 -28.37
N LEU A 251 16.13 2.79 -28.44
CA LEU A 251 15.59 3.63 -27.38
C LEU A 251 15.03 2.71 -26.29
N LYS A 252 15.75 2.61 -25.18
CA LYS A 252 15.40 1.73 -24.03
C LYS A 252 14.83 2.47 -22.83
N ALA A 253 14.97 3.79 -22.80
CA ALA A 253 14.46 4.63 -21.74
C ALA A 253 13.96 5.97 -22.28
N MET A 254 12.80 6.41 -21.80
CA MET A 254 12.25 7.74 -21.95
C MET A 254 12.44 8.46 -20.62
N GLU A 255 13.49 9.28 -20.54
CA GLU A 255 13.92 9.96 -19.32
C GLU A 255 13.30 11.36 -19.26
N GLN A 256 13.07 11.83 -18.04
CA GLN A 256 12.71 13.20 -17.77
C GLN A 256 13.68 14.22 -18.39
N GLY A 257 13.14 15.38 -18.78
CA GLY A 257 13.91 16.50 -19.32
C GLY A 257 14.58 16.27 -20.69
N LYS A 258 14.30 15.14 -21.33
CA LYS A 258 14.62 14.93 -22.75
C LYS A 258 13.37 15.16 -23.60
N GLY A 259 13.57 15.69 -24.80
CA GLY A 259 12.50 15.79 -25.80
C GLY A 259 12.43 14.51 -26.65
N TYR A 260 11.20 14.11 -27.01
CA TYR A 260 10.92 12.93 -27.81
C TYR A 260 9.92 13.26 -28.92
N TRP A 261 10.20 12.75 -30.11
CA TRP A 261 9.22 12.71 -31.19
C TRP A 261 8.39 11.44 -31.05
N ILE A 262 7.08 11.57 -31.01
CA ILE A 262 6.13 10.44 -30.99
C ILE A 262 5.18 10.56 -32.17
N ASN A 263 5.01 9.46 -32.90
CA ASN A 263 4.03 9.34 -33.96
C ASN A 263 2.88 8.43 -33.51
N ILE A 264 1.65 8.89 -33.64
CA ILE A 264 0.43 8.12 -33.34
C ILE A 264 -0.56 8.15 -34.50
N GLU A 265 -1.46 7.17 -34.58
CA GLU A 265 -2.44 7.06 -35.66
C GLU A 265 -3.64 8.00 -35.55
N ASN A 266 -4.18 8.21 -34.34
CA ASN A 266 -5.38 9.01 -34.10
C ASN A 266 -5.16 9.93 -32.88
N ASP A 267 -5.84 11.09 -32.87
CA ASP A 267 -5.79 12.02 -31.75
C ASP A 267 -6.18 11.35 -30.43
N MET A 268 -5.36 11.50 -29.40
CA MET A 268 -5.65 10.98 -28.06
C MET A 268 -4.83 11.67 -26.97
N ASP A 269 -5.22 11.46 -25.72
CA ASP A 269 -4.46 11.94 -24.56
C ASP A 269 -3.52 10.84 -24.03
N LEU A 270 -2.24 11.17 -23.88
CA LEU A 270 -1.26 10.36 -23.16
C LEU A 270 -1.28 10.73 -21.68
N TYR A 271 -1.41 9.71 -20.82
CA TYR A 271 -1.41 9.85 -19.37
C TYR A 271 -0.21 9.15 -18.77
N ILE A 272 0.52 9.87 -17.92
CA ILE A 272 1.76 9.39 -17.30
C ILE A 272 1.75 9.81 -15.83
N SER A 273 1.78 8.84 -14.92
CA SER A 273 1.81 9.10 -13.49
C SER A 273 3.20 8.80 -12.93
N GLY A 274 3.75 9.76 -12.18
CA GLY A 274 5.06 9.61 -11.58
C GLY A 274 5.32 10.70 -10.55
N LYS A 275 6.52 10.68 -9.97
CA LYS A 275 6.96 11.73 -9.06
C LYS A 275 7.15 13.04 -9.85
N PRO A 276 6.52 14.16 -9.47
CA PRO A 276 6.74 15.41 -10.18
C PRO A 276 8.21 15.83 -10.07
N LEU A 277 8.77 16.32 -11.18
CA LEU A 277 10.11 16.91 -11.13
C LEU A 277 10.07 18.21 -10.33
N CYS A 278 11.10 18.40 -9.50
CA CYS A 278 11.22 19.55 -8.60
C CYS A 278 11.93 20.73 -9.27
N ASP A 279 11.76 21.90 -8.67
CA ASP A 279 12.51 23.13 -8.92
C ASP A 279 14.02 22.87 -8.85
N ASN A 280 14.80 23.58 -9.67
CA ASN A 280 16.27 23.50 -9.78
C ASN A 280 16.82 22.29 -10.55
N SER A 281 16.01 21.59 -11.34
CA SER A 281 16.54 20.69 -12.36
C SER A 281 17.37 21.48 -13.39
N SER A 282 18.35 20.82 -14.02
CA SER A 282 19.23 21.47 -15.00
C SER A 282 19.48 20.63 -16.24
N HIS A 283 19.76 21.30 -17.35
CA HIS A 283 20.15 20.72 -18.62
C HIS A 283 21.53 21.21 -19.05
N ASN A 284 22.43 20.26 -19.27
CA ASN A 284 23.71 20.55 -19.90
C ASN A 284 23.50 20.61 -21.42
N LEU A 285 23.39 21.81 -21.96
CA LEU A 285 23.26 22.09 -23.38
C LEU A 285 24.64 22.08 -24.04
N LYS A 286 24.72 21.48 -25.23
CA LYS A 286 25.90 21.53 -26.09
C LYS A 286 25.75 22.60 -27.15
N LYS A 287 26.86 23.18 -27.58
CA LYS A 287 26.88 24.10 -28.73
C LYS A 287 26.09 23.51 -29.91
N GLY A 288 25.18 24.30 -30.46
CA GLY A 288 24.26 23.87 -31.50
C GLY A 288 22.89 23.46 -30.95
N TRP A 289 22.19 22.63 -31.71
CA TRP A 289 20.82 22.20 -31.40
C TRP A 289 20.77 21.08 -30.36
N ASN A 290 19.98 21.31 -29.31
CA ASN A 290 19.66 20.36 -28.25
C ASN A 290 18.16 20.05 -28.28
N LEU A 291 17.78 18.79 -28.09
CA LEU A 291 16.40 18.38 -27.93
C LEU A 291 16.11 18.13 -26.44
N ILE A 292 15.44 19.08 -25.80
CA ILE A 292 15.19 19.07 -24.36
C ILE A 292 13.69 18.99 -24.06
N GLY A 293 13.39 18.56 -22.86
CA GLY A 293 12.05 18.64 -22.27
C GLY A 293 11.91 19.83 -21.34
N TYR A 294 10.67 20.20 -21.05
CA TYR A 294 10.34 21.17 -20.04
C TYR A 294 9.93 20.47 -18.72
N ASN A 295 10.69 20.72 -17.65
CA ASN A 295 10.60 19.94 -16.42
C ASN A 295 9.56 20.46 -15.42
N CYS A 296 9.10 21.70 -15.57
CA CYS A 296 8.22 22.30 -14.59
C CYS A 296 6.78 21.75 -14.69
N GLN A 297 6.04 21.92 -13.60
CA GLN A 297 4.66 21.47 -13.48
C GLN A 297 3.64 22.51 -13.97
N SER A 298 4.08 23.74 -14.16
CA SER A 298 3.29 24.91 -14.56
C SER A 298 3.91 25.52 -15.82
N THR A 299 3.10 26.20 -16.63
CA THR A 299 3.57 26.96 -17.80
C THR A 299 4.36 28.19 -17.35
N GLN A 300 5.46 28.51 -18.06
CA GLN A 300 6.24 29.73 -17.83
C GLN A 300 6.60 30.41 -19.15
N ALA A 301 6.82 31.73 -19.09
CA ALA A 301 7.24 32.50 -20.25
C ALA A 301 8.64 32.07 -20.72
N VAL A 302 8.82 31.94 -22.04
CA VAL A 302 10.10 31.54 -22.65
C VAL A 302 11.23 32.51 -22.26
N GLU A 303 10.93 33.80 -22.15
CA GLU A 303 11.89 34.83 -21.79
C GLU A 303 12.38 34.68 -20.34
N GLU A 304 11.50 34.26 -19.43
CA GLU A 304 11.85 34.03 -18.02
C GLU A 304 12.71 32.78 -17.87
N VAL A 305 12.30 31.68 -18.52
CA VAL A 305 13.01 30.40 -18.42
C VAL A 305 14.43 30.49 -18.94
N PHE A 306 14.65 31.17 -20.06
CA PHE A 306 15.99 31.26 -20.67
C PHE A 306 16.77 32.52 -20.27
N SER A 307 16.25 33.32 -19.32
CA SER A 307 16.83 34.60 -18.89
C SER A 307 18.32 34.51 -18.49
N GLU A 308 18.72 33.44 -17.81
CA GLU A 308 20.09 33.22 -17.36
C GLU A 308 21.08 32.86 -18.48
N ILE A 309 20.59 32.34 -19.62
CA ILE A 309 21.43 31.93 -20.75
C ILE A 309 21.26 32.82 -21.99
N LEU A 310 20.60 33.97 -21.86
CA LEU A 310 20.30 34.86 -22.99
C LEU A 310 21.53 35.25 -23.82
N SER A 311 22.70 35.41 -23.18
CA SER A 311 23.95 35.77 -23.87
C SER A 311 24.44 34.71 -24.87
N VAL A 312 24.01 33.46 -24.72
CA VAL A 312 24.42 32.34 -25.57
C VAL A 312 23.25 31.69 -26.30
N LEU A 313 22.02 32.05 -25.97
CA LEU A 313 20.81 31.53 -26.61
C LEU A 313 20.70 32.07 -28.04
N VAL A 314 20.62 31.15 -29.00
CA VAL A 314 20.43 31.50 -30.42
C VAL A 314 18.97 31.39 -30.81
N LYS A 315 18.29 30.28 -30.46
CA LYS A 315 16.90 30.04 -30.87
C LYS A 315 16.23 28.94 -30.07
N VAL A 316 14.95 29.11 -29.77
CA VAL A 316 14.07 28.07 -29.22
C VAL A 316 12.93 27.83 -30.20
N LYS A 317 12.52 26.57 -30.38
CA LYS A 317 11.31 26.23 -31.14
C LYS A 317 10.63 24.97 -30.59
N ASN A 318 9.32 24.95 -30.67
CA ASN A 318 8.54 23.71 -30.62
C ASN A 318 8.12 23.32 -32.06
N ILE A 319 7.06 22.52 -32.21
CA ILE A 319 6.59 22.09 -33.53
C ILE A 319 6.03 23.24 -34.39
N GLN A 320 5.49 24.29 -33.76
CA GLN A 320 4.70 25.33 -34.44
C GLN A 320 5.32 26.72 -34.34
N TYR A 321 6.00 27.02 -33.24
CA TYR A 321 6.40 28.37 -32.85
C TYR A 321 7.90 28.47 -32.59
N SER A 322 8.44 29.69 -32.68
CA SER A 322 9.84 29.98 -32.36
C SER A 322 10.04 31.25 -31.57
N TYR A 323 11.12 31.27 -30.80
CA TYR A 323 11.66 32.41 -30.07
C TYR A 323 13.14 32.58 -30.43
N ASP A 324 13.54 33.80 -30.75
CA ASP A 324 14.90 34.21 -31.09
C ASP A 324 15.15 35.55 -30.36
N PRO A 325 16.10 35.62 -29.42
CA PRO A 325 16.30 36.80 -28.59
C PRO A 325 16.89 37.99 -29.36
N ASP A 326 17.50 37.75 -30.53
CA ASP A 326 18.20 38.77 -31.33
C ASP A 326 17.30 39.44 -32.38
N ILE A 327 16.03 39.05 -32.49
CA ILE A 327 15.06 39.64 -33.42
C ILE A 327 13.97 40.44 -32.70
N PRO A 328 13.31 41.40 -33.39
CA PRO A 328 12.24 42.17 -32.77
C PRO A 328 11.13 41.30 -32.15
N PRO A 329 10.66 41.57 -30.92
CA PRO A 329 9.75 40.69 -30.17
C PRO A 329 8.44 40.32 -30.85
N PHE A 330 7.97 41.12 -31.82
CA PHE A 330 6.76 40.84 -32.58
C PHE A 330 6.91 39.69 -33.59
N PHE A 331 8.15 39.26 -33.91
CA PHE A 331 8.41 38.06 -34.69
C PHE A 331 8.43 36.78 -33.84
N ASN A 332 8.60 36.91 -32.52
CA ASN A 332 8.61 35.77 -31.61
C ASN A 332 7.18 35.27 -31.40
N THR A 333 6.93 34.03 -31.81
CA THR A 333 5.62 33.37 -31.73
C THR A 333 5.54 32.37 -30.60
N LEU A 334 6.69 31.82 -30.17
CA LEU A 334 6.75 31.01 -28.96
C LEU A 334 6.79 31.96 -27.77
N LYS A 335 5.73 31.94 -26.95
CA LYS A 335 5.60 32.81 -25.77
C LYS A 335 5.87 32.06 -24.48
N ASP A 336 5.45 30.81 -24.42
CA ASP A 336 5.49 30.00 -23.21
C ASP A 336 6.12 28.63 -23.46
N LEU A 337 6.72 28.06 -22.42
CA LEU A 337 7.01 26.64 -22.33
C LEU A 337 5.89 25.94 -21.55
N ILE A 338 5.34 24.89 -22.15
CA ILE A 338 4.15 24.17 -21.68
C ILE A 338 4.57 22.79 -21.20
N PRO A 339 4.17 22.37 -19.98
CA PRO A 339 4.43 21.01 -19.50
C PRO A 339 3.90 19.95 -20.48
N GLY A 340 4.75 19.00 -20.86
CA GLY A 340 4.41 17.97 -21.84
C GLY A 340 4.94 18.21 -23.25
N GLU A 341 5.38 19.43 -23.58
CA GLU A 341 5.99 19.72 -24.89
C GLU A 341 7.52 19.54 -24.87
N GLY A 342 8.06 19.07 -26.00
CA GLY A 342 9.50 19.07 -26.23
C GLY A 342 9.95 20.33 -27.00
N TYR A 343 11.21 20.72 -26.81
CA TYR A 343 11.78 21.93 -27.39
C TYR A 343 13.14 21.67 -28.02
N TRP A 344 13.36 22.30 -29.18
CA TRP A 344 14.69 22.44 -29.77
C TRP A 344 15.30 23.76 -29.31
N VAL A 345 16.45 23.69 -28.65
CA VAL A 345 17.19 24.86 -28.14
C VAL A 345 18.57 24.91 -28.79
N ASN A 346 18.87 26.00 -29.48
CA ASN A 346 20.16 26.27 -30.08
C ASN A 346 20.95 27.24 -29.21
N VAL A 347 22.19 26.87 -28.86
CA VAL A 347 23.11 27.71 -28.09
C VAL A 347 24.45 27.86 -28.82
N SER A 348 25.10 29.01 -28.65
CA SER A 348 26.36 29.35 -29.34
C SER A 348 27.60 28.68 -28.72
N GLU A 349 27.50 28.21 -27.48
CA GLU A 349 28.50 27.46 -26.73
C GLU A 349 27.87 26.46 -25.74
N ASP A 350 28.67 25.59 -25.14
CA ASP A 350 28.21 24.66 -24.11
C ASP A 350 27.80 25.45 -22.85
N ILE A 351 26.60 25.21 -22.31
CA ILE A 351 26.10 25.89 -21.11
C ILE A 351 25.15 25.00 -20.30
N THR A 352 24.95 25.30 -19.03
CA THR A 352 23.91 24.66 -18.20
C THR A 352 22.72 25.60 -18.08
N LEU A 353 21.54 25.12 -18.45
CA LEU A 353 20.25 25.76 -18.19
C LEU A 353 19.67 25.21 -16.89
N HIS A 354 19.25 26.09 -15.98
CA HIS A 354 18.56 25.77 -14.74
C HIS A 354 17.09 26.16 -14.84
N TYR A 355 16.20 25.22 -14.50
CA TYR A 355 14.77 25.51 -14.42
C TYR A 355 14.42 26.05 -13.04
N LEU A 356 13.98 27.31 -13.01
CA LEU A 356 13.37 27.95 -11.86
C LEU A 356 11.85 27.82 -11.97
N CYS A 357 11.31 26.66 -11.63
CA CYS A 357 9.88 26.42 -11.72
C CYS A 357 9.13 27.26 -10.67
N THR A 358 8.17 28.06 -11.12
CA THR A 358 7.31 28.86 -10.23
C THR A 358 6.04 28.07 -9.91
N ASN A 359 5.74 27.93 -8.61
CA ASN A 359 4.54 27.24 -8.11
C ASN A 359 3.24 27.96 -8.45
#